data_AF-A0A833YD80-F1
#
_entry.id   AF-A0A833YD80-F1
#
_cell.length_a   1.000
_cell.length_b   1.000
_cell.length_c   1.000
_cell.angle_alpha   90.00
_cell.angle_beta   90.00
_cell.angle_gamma   90.00
#
_symmetry.space_group_name_H-M   'P 1'
#
loop_
_entity.id
_entity.type
_entity.pdbx_description
1 polymer ?
#
loop_
_entity_poly.entity_id
_entity_poly.type
_entity_poly.pdbx_seq_one_letter_code
_entity_poly.pdbx_strand_id
1 'polypeptide(L)'
;MAEAGPQAPPPPGTPSRHEKSLGLLTTKFVSLLQEAKDGVLDLKLAADTLAVRQKRRIYDITNVLEGIGLIEKKSKNSIQWKGVGPGCNTREIADKLIELKAEIEELQQREQELDQHKVWVQQSIRNVTEDVQNS
;
A
#
# COMPACT_ATOMS: atom_id res chain seq x y z
N MET A 1 -49.27 -32.89 -18.28
CA MET A 1 -48.17 -33.33 -17.39
C MET A 1 -47.10 -33.92 -18.29
N ALA A 2 -46.01 -33.21 -18.53
CA ALA A 2 -44.91 -33.71 -19.35
C ALA A 2 -43.79 -34.17 -18.41
N GLU A 3 -43.53 -35.48 -18.36
CA GLU A 3 -42.41 -36.05 -17.62
C GLU A 3 -41.08 -35.60 -18.24
N ALA A 4 -40.20 -35.05 -17.40
CA ALA A 4 -38.81 -34.79 -17.75
C ALA A 4 -38.03 -36.10 -17.59
N GLY A 5 -37.60 -36.70 -18.70
CA GLY A 5 -36.74 -37.89 -18.69
C GLY A 5 -35.39 -37.64 -18.00
N PRO A 6 -34.69 -38.71 -17.56
CA PRO A 6 -33.47 -38.60 -16.76
C PRO A 6 -32.34 -37.94 -17.57
N GLN A 7 -31.86 -36.81 -17.04
CA GLN A 7 -30.76 -36.04 -17.61
C GLN A 7 -29.45 -36.85 -17.46
N ALA A 8 -28.78 -37.13 -18.59
CA ALA A 8 -27.55 -37.91 -18.62
C ALA A 8 -26.43 -37.26 -17.77
N PRO A 9 -25.57 -38.04 -17.11
CA PRO A 9 -24.48 -37.51 -16.29
C PRO A 9 -23.48 -36.72 -17.15
N PRO A 10 -22.94 -35.59 -16.64
CA PRO A 10 -21.98 -34.79 -17.38
C PRO A 10 -20.70 -35.60 -17.68
N PRO A 11 -20.08 -35.42 -18.87
CA PRO A 11 -18.93 -36.19 -19.29
C PRO A 11 -17.72 -35.98 -18.35
N PRO A 12 -16.97 -37.04 -18.01
CA PRO A 12 -15.78 -36.95 -17.17
C PRO A 12 -14.68 -36.19 -17.93
N GLY A 13 -14.24 -35.05 -17.39
CA GLY A 13 -13.16 -34.24 -17.95
C GLY A 13 -13.52 -32.79 -18.27
N THR A 14 -14.77 -32.34 -18.02
CA THR A 14 -15.04 -30.90 -18.06
C THR A 14 -14.40 -30.24 -16.84
N PRO A 15 -13.46 -29.29 -17.01
CA PRO A 15 -12.87 -28.58 -15.88
C PRO A 15 -13.98 -27.95 -15.06
N SER A 16 -13.97 -28.24 -13.76
CA SER A 16 -15.03 -27.88 -12.84
C SER A 16 -15.23 -26.36 -12.89
N ARG A 17 -16.48 -25.90 -12.85
CA ARG A 17 -16.82 -24.46 -12.81
C ARG A 17 -16.03 -23.71 -11.73
N HIS A 18 -15.67 -24.41 -10.65
CA HIS A 18 -14.87 -23.89 -9.55
C HIS A 18 -13.44 -23.49 -9.97
N GLU A 19 -12.79 -24.24 -10.86
CA GLU A 19 -11.41 -24.01 -11.32
C GLU A 19 -11.27 -22.72 -12.15
N LYS A 20 -12.39 -22.21 -12.67
CA LYS A 20 -12.47 -20.96 -13.44
C LYS A 20 -13.14 -19.83 -12.66
N SER A 21 -13.37 -20.03 -11.36
CA SER A 21 -14.06 -19.04 -10.53
C SER A 21 -13.22 -17.78 -10.35
N LEU A 22 -13.90 -16.63 -10.29
CA LEU A 22 -13.24 -15.35 -10.01
C LEU A 22 -12.55 -15.38 -8.64
N GLY A 23 -13.14 -16.06 -7.65
CA GLY A 23 -12.56 -16.23 -6.32
C GLY A 23 -11.18 -16.90 -6.37
N LEU A 24 -11.06 -18.05 -7.05
CA LEU A 24 -9.78 -18.74 -7.19
C LEU A 24 -8.73 -17.89 -7.93
N LEU A 25 -9.14 -17.19 -8.98
CA LEU A 25 -8.27 -16.25 -9.71
C LEU A 25 -7.82 -15.10 -8.81
N THR A 26 -8.71 -14.58 -7.97
CA THR A 26 -8.41 -13.50 -7.02
C THR A 26 -7.39 -13.96 -5.98
N THR A 27 -7.57 -15.13 -5.39
CA THR A 27 -6.61 -15.68 -4.41
C THR A 27 -5.22 -15.81 -5.03
N LYS A 28 -5.10 -16.41 -6.22
CA LYS A 28 -3.81 -16.54 -6.91
C LYS A 28 -3.22 -15.18 -7.31
N PHE A 29 -4.06 -14.24 -7.75
CA PHE A 29 -3.63 -12.88 -8.10
C PHE A 29 -3.04 -12.15 -6.89
N VAL A 30 -3.69 -12.26 -5.72
CA VAL A 30 -3.21 -11.66 -4.48
C VAL A 30 -1.90 -12.32 -4.01
N SER A 31 -1.75 -13.64 -4.12
CA SER A 31 -0.48 -14.31 -3.83
C SER A 31 0.66 -13.76 -4.70
N LEU A 32 0.46 -13.66 -6.02
CA LEU A 32 1.44 -13.07 -6.93
C LEU A 32 1.78 -11.62 -6.58
N LEU A 33 0.78 -10.85 -6.14
CA LEU A 33 0.95 -9.45 -5.76
C LEU A 33 1.72 -9.28 -4.44
N GLN A 34 1.56 -10.20 -3.50
CA GLN A 34 2.29 -10.22 -2.22
C GLN A 34 3.73 -10.73 -2.39
N GLU A 35 3.95 -11.67 -3.31
CA GLU A 35 5.28 -12.17 -3.67
C GLU A 35 6.06 -11.20 -4.57
N ALA A 36 5.37 -10.27 -5.22
CA ALA A 36 6.00 -9.29 -6.10
C ALA A 36 6.94 -8.36 -5.33
N LYS A 37 8.17 -8.25 -5.82
CA LYS A 37 9.17 -7.34 -5.26
C LYS A 37 8.65 -5.90 -5.30
N ASP A 38 8.86 -5.17 -4.21
CA ASP A 38 8.44 -3.78 -4.02
C ASP A 38 6.92 -3.57 -4.12
N GLY A 39 6.13 -4.65 -4.04
CA GLY A 39 4.67 -4.61 -4.18
C GLY A 39 4.18 -4.24 -5.57
N VAL A 40 5.01 -4.35 -6.61
CA VAL A 40 4.65 -3.97 -7.98
C VAL A 40 4.43 -5.20 -8.84
N LEU A 41 3.21 -5.38 -9.34
CA LEU A 41 2.85 -6.52 -10.20
C LEU A 41 2.65 -6.08 -11.65
N ASP A 42 3.30 -6.80 -12.58
CA ASP A 42 3.04 -6.69 -14.01
C ASP A 42 1.78 -7.50 -14.38
N LEU A 43 0.79 -6.83 -14.97
CA LEU A 43 -0.49 -7.42 -15.33
C LEU A 43 -0.40 -8.41 -16.50
N LYS A 44 0.61 -8.30 -17.38
CA LYS A 44 0.84 -9.29 -18.44
C LYS A 44 1.36 -10.58 -17.83
N LEU A 45 2.36 -10.48 -16.96
CA LEU A 45 2.91 -11.63 -16.23
C LEU A 45 1.82 -12.31 -15.40
N ALA A 46 1.01 -11.54 -14.68
CA ALA A 46 -0.12 -12.07 -13.91
C ALA A 46 -1.15 -12.77 -14.82
N ALA A 47 -1.47 -12.21 -15.99
CA ALA A 47 -2.40 -12.82 -16.93
C ALA A 47 -1.90 -14.16 -17.49
N ASP A 48 -0.60 -14.25 -17.78
CA ASP A 48 0.04 -15.47 -18.27
C ASP A 48 0.07 -16.55 -17.18
N THR A 49 0.50 -16.19 -15.95
CA THR A 49 0.57 -17.11 -14.81
C THR A 49 -0.80 -17.60 -14.35
N LEU A 50 -1.82 -16.75 -14.40
CA LEU A 50 -3.18 -17.12 -14.03
C LEU A 50 -3.90 -17.94 -15.13
N ALA A 51 -3.21 -18.22 -16.25
CA ALA A 51 -3.72 -18.96 -17.41
C ALA A 51 -5.10 -18.45 -17.88
N VAL A 52 -5.36 -17.15 -17.71
CA VAL A 52 -6.66 -16.59 -18.00
C VAL A 52 -6.74 -16.38 -19.50
N ARG A 53 -7.40 -17.30 -20.20
CA ARG A 53 -7.66 -17.20 -21.65
C ARG A 53 -8.34 -15.88 -22.06
N GLN A 54 -8.93 -15.14 -21.12
CA GLN A 54 -9.60 -13.86 -21.33
C GLN A 54 -9.06 -12.78 -20.38
N LYS A 55 -8.40 -11.75 -20.92
CA LYS A 55 -7.92 -10.58 -20.16
C LYS A 55 -9.01 -9.86 -19.35
N ARG A 56 -10.28 -10.16 -19.60
CA ARG A 56 -11.44 -9.60 -18.89
C ARG A 56 -11.42 -9.83 -17.37
N ARG A 57 -10.93 -10.98 -16.88
CA ARG A 57 -10.95 -11.30 -15.44
C ARG A 57 -9.95 -10.49 -14.62
N ILE A 58 -8.84 -10.06 -15.24
CA ILE A 58 -7.88 -9.17 -14.57
C ILE A 58 -8.57 -7.86 -14.18
N TYR A 59 -9.37 -7.28 -15.09
CA TYR A 59 -10.11 -6.05 -14.80
C TYR A 59 -11.18 -6.23 -13.72
N ASP A 60 -11.85 -7.39 -13.68
CA ASP A 60 -12.81 -7.67 -12.60
C ASP A 60 -12.12 -7.62 -11.23
N ILE A 61 -10.93 -8.20 -11.13
CA ILE A 61 -10.13 -8.21 -9.89
C ILE A 61 -9.58 -6.82 -9.59
N THR A 62 -8.93 -6.17 -10.56
CA THR A 62 -8.28 -4.88 -10.33
C THR A 62 -9.28 -3.79 -10.00
N ASN A 63 -10.45 -3.74 -10.66
CA ASN A 63 -11.43 -2.69 -10.39
C ASN A 63 -12.00 -2.79 -8.97
N VAL A 64 -12.20 -4.00 -8.46
CA VAL A 64 -12.67 -4.20 -7.08
C VAL A 64 -11.56 -3.83 -6.10
N LEU A 65 -10.34 -4.30 -6.29
CA LEU A 65 -9.21 -3.99 -5.40
C LEU A 65 -8.86 -2.48 -5.42
N GLU A 66 -8.96 -1.83 -6.56
CA GLU A 66 -8.78 -0.39 -6.73
C GLU A 66 -9.93 0.38 -6.09
N GLY A 67 -11.18 -0.08 -6.27
CA GLY A 67 -12.36 0.50 -5.63
C GLY A 67 -12.34 0.41 -4.10
N ILE A 68 -11.70 -0.62 -3.53
CA ILE A 68 -11.44 -0.73 -2.09
C ILE A 68 -10.20 0.09 -1.66
N GLY A 69 -9.33 0.46 -2.60
CA GLY A 69 -8.09 1.20 -2.33
C GLY A 69 -6.91 0.32 -1.88
N LEU A 70 -6.97 -1.00 -2.11
CA LEU A 70 -5.86 -1.92 -1.80
C LEU A 70 -4.76 -1.93 -2.87
N ILE A 71 -5.06 -1.44 -4.07
CA ILE A 71 -4.10 -1.26 -5.15
C ILE A 71 -4.27 0.10 -5.82
N GLU A 72 -3.22 0.53 -6.52
CA GLU A 72 -3.29 1.66 -7.45
C GLU A 72 -2.59 1.34 -8.76
N LYS A 73 -2.96 2.06 -9.81
CA LYS A 73 -2.31 1.97 -11.11
C LYS A 73 -1.00 2.75 -11.11
N LYS A 74 0.12 2.04 -11.28
CA LYS A 74 1.46 2.66 -11.41
C LYS A 74 1.75 3.08 -12.85
N SER A 75 1.46 2.21 -13.81
CA SER A 75 1.64 2.50 -15.24
C SER A 75 0.78 1.59 -16.12
N LYS A 76 0.90 1.69 -17.45
CA LYS A 76 0.20 0.78 -18.36
C LYS A 76 0.72 -0.65 -18.16
N ASN A 77 -0.17 -1.54 -17.71
CA ASN A 77 0.12 -2.93 -17.33
C ASN A 77 0.86 -3.11 -15.99
N SER A 78 0.92 -2.10 -15.12
CA SER A 78 1.56 -2.23 -13.80
C SER A 78 0.66 -1.66 -12.72
N ILE A 79 0.49 -2.43 -11.65
CA ILE A 79 -0.23 -2.03 -10.44
C ILE A 79 0.68 -2.14 -9.22
N GLN A 80 0.39 -1.34 -8.22
CA GLN A 80 1.10 -1.32 -6.95
C GLN A 80 0.16 -1.70 -5.81
N TRP A 81 0.62 -2.60 -4.95
CA TRP A 81 -0.07 -2.99 -3.72
C TRP A 81 0.07 -1.87 -2.68
N LYS A 82 -1.05 -1.49 -2.07
CA LYS A 82 -1.13 -0.52 -0.97
C LYS A 82 -1.54 -1.18 0.36
N GLY A 83 -1.92 -2.45 0.33
CA GLY A 83 -2.35 -3.17 1.52
C GLY A 83 -1.19 -3.43 2.50
N VAL A 84 -1.53 -3.59 3.78
CA VAL A 84 -0.59 -3.99 4.82
C VAL A 84 -0.39 -5.51 4.75
N GLY A 85 0.83 -5.99 4.56
CA GLY A 85 1.10 -7.42 4.46
C GLY A 85 2.57 -7.78 4.26
N PRO A 86 2.93 -9.06 4.50
CA PRO A 86 4.29 -9.54 4.28
C PRO A 86 4.64 -9.45 2.79
N GLY A 87 5.73 -8.74 2.48
CA GLY A 87 6.26 -8.61 1.12
C GLY A 87 6.14 -7.23 0.46
N CYS A 88 5.38 -6.29 1.04
CA CYS A 88 5.17 -4.98 0.40
C CYS A 88 5.07 -3.82 1.38
N ASN A 89 5.78 -2.73 1.04
CA ASN A 89 5.85 -1.36 1.59
C ASN A 89 6.03 -1.21 3.10
N THR A 90 5.73 -2.21 3.91
CA THR A 90 5.76 -2.13 5.38
C THR A 90 7.18 -1.86 5.87
N ARG A 91 8.20 -2.42 5.18
CA ARG A 91 9.60 -2.17 5.51
C ARG A 91 10.05 -0.77 5.11
N GLU A 92 9.83 -0.36 3.87
CA GLU A 92 10.17 1.01 3.44
C GLU A 92 9.38 2.08 4.21
N ILE A 93 8.11 1.83 4.53
CA ILE A 93 7.29 2.71 5.36
C ILE A 93 7.82 2.73 6.79
N ALA A 94 8.19 1.58 7.36
CA ALA A 94 8.76 1.52 8.70
C ALA A 94 10.12 2.24 8.77
N ASP A 95 10.99 2.05 7.77
CA ASP A 95 12.28 2.70 7.67
C ASP A 95 12.11 4.23 7.54
N LYS A 96 11.24 4.70 6.64
CA LYS A 96 10.87 6.12 6.53
C LYS A 96 10.25 6.67 7.81
N LEU A 97 9.46 5.87 8.52
CA LEU A 97 8.86 6.29 9.78
C LEU A 97 9.91 6.43 10.89
N ILE A 98 10.95 5.60 10.89
CA ILE A 98 12.09 5.74 11.81
C ILE A 98 12.88 7.00 11.46
N GLU A 99 13.20 7.23 10.18
CA GLU A 99 13.91 8.43 9.72
C GLU A 99 13.15 9.72 10.07
N LEU A 100 11.86 9.80 9.73
CA LEU A 100 11.03 10.96 10.05
C LEU A 100 10.91 11.21 11.54
N LYS A 101 10.89 10.15 12.38
CA LYS A 101 10.89 10.31 13.83
C LYS A 101 12.20 10.91 14.35
N ALA A 102 13.33 10.45 13.81
CA ALA A 102 14.64 11.01 14.16
C ALA A 102 14.75 12.49 13.73
N GLU A 103 14.26 12.83 12.54
CA GLU A 103 14.22 14.21 12.04
C GLU A 103 13.34 15.12 12.93
N ILE A 104 12.18 14.63 13.37
CA ILE A 104 11.34 15.36 14.33
C ILE A 104 12.09 15.64 15.63
N GLU A 105 12.79 14.65 16.17
CA GLU A 105 13.54 14.80 17.43
C GLU A 105 14.70 15.80 17.30
N GLU A 106 15.42 15.78 16.17
CA GLU A 106 16.47 16.77 15.87
C GLU A 106 15.90 18.19 15.77
N LEU A 107 14.80 18.37 15.02
CA LEU A 107 14.15 19.66 14.86
C LEU A 107 13.64 20.20 16.20
N GLN A 108 13.11 19.35 17.07
CA GLN A 108 12.67 19.71 18.42
C GLN A 108 13.83 20.18 19.31
N GLN A 109 14.99 19.51 19.28
CA GLN A 109 16.17 19.99 20.01
C GLN A 109 16.62 21.36 19.51
N ARG A 110 16.61 21.56 18.20
CA ARG A 110 17.02 22.83 17.59
C ARG A 110 16.09 23.98 17.94
N GLU A 111 14.78 23.72 17.96
CA GLU A 111 13.78 24.68 18.43
C GLU A 111 14.04 25.07 19.90
N GLN A 112 14.32 24.09 20.75
CA GLN A 112 14.56 24.31 22.18
C GLN A 112 15.85 25.10 22.46
N GLU A 113 16.88 24.92 21.64
CA GLU A 113 18.10 25.72 21.69
C GLU A 113 17.84 27.19 21.28
N LEU A 114 17.08 27.39 20.20
CA LEU A 114 16.70 28.72 19.74
C LEU A 114 15.86 29.47 20.78
N ASP A 115 14.92 28.79 21.44
CA ASP A 115 14.14 29.39 22.52
C ASP A 115 14.99 29.79 23.72
N GLN A 116 16.00 28.98 24.09
CA GLN A 116 16.94 29.34 25.15
C GLN A 116 17.75 30.59 24.79
N HIS A 117 18.28 30.67 23.57
CA HIS A 117 19.00 31.85 23.10
C HIS A 117 18.11 33.10 23.10
N LYS A 118 16.85 32.97 22.69
CA LYS A 118 15.88 34.07 22.74
C LYS A 118 15.67 34.58 24.16
N VAL A 119 15.46 33.69 25.12
CA VAL A 119 15.29 34.05 26.53
C VAL A 119 16.54 34.72 27.07
N TRP A 120 17.72 34.19 26.76
CA TRP A 120 19.01 34.74 27.21
C TRP A 120 19.22 36.16 26.69
N VAL A 121 19.00 36.40 25.39
CA VAL A 121 19.14 37.73 24.79
C VAL A 121 18.14 38.71 25.39
N GLN A 122 16.88 38.29 25.58
CA GLN A 122 15.85 39.13 26.21
C GLN A 122 16.24 39.53 27.64
N GLN A 123 16.78 38.60 28.43
CA GLN A 123 17.23 38.89 29.78
C GLN A 123 18.48 39.79 29.79
N SER A 124 19.44 39.56 28.88
CA SER A 124 20.62 40.41 28.74
C SER A 124 20.26 41.85 28.40
N ILE A 125 19.34 42.06 27.44
CA ILE A 125 18.82 43.39 27.10
C ILE A 125 18.17 44.03 28.33
N ARG A 126 17.31 43.30 29.05
CA ARG A 126 16.66 43.82 30.27
C ARG A 126 17.69 44.31 31.28
N ASN A 127 18.67 43.48 31.63
CA ASN A 127 19.70 43.83 32.62
C ASN A 127 20.45 45.10 32.21
N VAL A 128 20.92 45.19 30.96
CA VAL A 128 21.65 46.37 30.45
C VAL A 128 20.78 47.64 30.45
N THR A 129 19.48 47.52 30.17
CA THR A 129 18.59 48.68 30.12
C THR A 129 18.22 49.18 31.52
N GLU A 130 18.10 48.28 32.49
CA GLU A 130 17.80 48.60 33.90
C GLU A 130 19.02 49.22 34.61
N ASP A 131 20.25 48.77 34.31
CA ASP A 131 21.50 49.35 34.86
C ASP A 131 21.71 50.81 34.41
N VAL A 132 21.32 51.16 33.18
CA VAL A 132 21.41 52.54 32.65
C VAL A 132 20.37 53.47 33.29
N GLN A 133 19.23 52.95 33.76
CA GLN A 133 18.21 53.76 34.45
C GLN A 133 18.53 54.01 35.94
N ASN A 134 19.42 53.22 36.54
CA ASN A 134 19.82 53.32 37.95
C ASN A 134 21.14 54.06 38.18
N SER A 135 21.75 54.65 37.13
CA SER A 135 22.99 55.45 37.21
C SER A 135 22.75 56.94 36.97
#